data_AF-A0A7V6X021-F1
#
_entry.id   AF-A0A7V6X021-F1
#
_cell.length_a   1.000
_cell.length_b   1.000
_cell.length_c   1.000
_cell.angle_alpha   90.00
_cell.angle_beta   90.00
_cell.angle_gamma   90.00
#
_symmetry.space_group_name_H-M   'P 1'
#
loop_
_entity.id
_entity.type
_entity.pdbx_description
1 polymer ?
#
loop_
_entity_poly.entity_id
_entity_poly.type
_entity_poly.pdbx_seq_one_letter_code
_entity_poly.pdbx_strand_id
1 'polypeptide(L)'
;MAKVYPFRGVRYNTQKTGKLEDLITPPYDVISKDAQESYYEKNPVNIIRLELGKTYPSDTDKDNQYTRAAEYYKQWLKEGILFHEKSPSLYFYEQEFSAYGQRFSRKGILCTLQLEDYRNNVVIPHEETLPKAKADRLKLMRHCMANFSSIFAIYTDKTNTAQQLFDQVQGQKPSMDLTDENGISHRVWVVQDEGIIEKWQELMSDKQVYIADGHHRYETALEFQREMAGKGFEKCNRVMVTLVNTFDPGLVVFPTY
;
A
#
# COMPACT_ATOMS: atom_id res chain seq x y z
N MET A 1 5.79 15.75 -14.01
CA MET A 1 5.19 15.94 -12.67
C MET A 1 4.24 14.80 -12.37
N ALA A 2 3.92 14.57 -11.10
CA ALA A 2 3.31 13.32 -10.64
C ALA A 2 1.90 13.11 -11.23
N LYS A 3 1.66 11.92 -11.80
CA LYS A 3 0.34 11.52 -12.29
C LYS A 3 -0.21 10.44 -11.38
N VAL A 4 -1.31 10.74 -10.71
CA VAL A 4 -1.99 9.82 -9.79
C VAL A 4 -3.34 9.40 -10.35
N TYR A 5 -3.78 8.20 -10.01
CA TYR A 5 -5.03 7.64 -10.51
C TYR A 5 -5.79 6.88 -9.42
N PRO A 6 -7.12 6.99 -9.37
CA PRO A 6 -7.94 6.08 -8.58
C PRO A 6 -7.83 4.66 -9.13
N PHE A 7 -8.08 3.66 -8.29
CA PHE A 7 -8.01 2.26 -8.68
C PHE A 7 -9.07 1.41 -7.98
N ARG A 8 -9.34 0.22 -8.51
CA ARG A 8 -10.22 -0.77 -7.87
C ARG A 8 -9.41 -1.58 -6.88
N GLY A 9 -9.26 -1.05 -5.68
CA GLY A 9 -8.58 -1.74 -4.59
C GLY A 9 -9.27 -3.05 -4.21
N VAL A 10 -8.48 -3.93 -3.60
CA VAL A 10 -8.96 -5.22 -3.09
C VAL A 10 -9.02 -5.14 -1.58
N ARG A 11 -10.18 -5.46 -1.02
CA ARG A 11 -10.41 -5.40 0.43
C ARG A 11 -10.99 -6.69 0.96
N TYR A 12 -10.80 -6.91 2.26
CA TYR A 12 -11.47 -7.97 2.99
C TYR A 12 -12.96 -7.71 3.11
N ASN A 13 -13.75 -8.76 2.91
CA ASN A 13 -15.17 -8.78 3.24
C ASN A 13 -15.34 -9.09 4.73
N THR A 14 -15.39 -8.05 5.56
CA THR A 14 -15.50 -8.18 7.02
C THR A 14 -16.76 -8.89 7.50
N GLN A 15 -17.83 -8.95 6.68
CA GLN A 15 -19.01 -9.76 6.99
C GLN A 15 -18.71 -11.27 6.96
N LYS A 16 -17.71 -11.70 6.17
CA LYS A 16 -17.27 -13.10 6.07
C LYS A 16 -16.08 -13.41 6.95
N THR A 17 -15.15 -12.46 7.08
CA THR A 17 -13.85 -12.71 7.73
C THR A 17 -13.79 -12.23 9.18
N GLY A 18 -14.79 -11.47 9.63
CA GLY A 18 -14.81 -10.88 10.96
C GLY A 18 -13.93 -9.63 11.06
N LYS A 19 -13.22 -9.54 12.18
CA LYS A 19 -12.41 -8.40 12.61
C LYS A 19 -11.17 -8.22 11.75
N LEU A 20 -10.88 -6.99 11.29
CA LEU A 20 -9.73 -6.71 10.42
C LEU A 20 -8.40 -6.79 11.15
N GLU A 21 -8.37 -6.46 12.45
CA GLU A 21 -7.18 -6.51 13.30
C GLU A 21 -6.56 -7.91 13.42
N ASP A 22 -7.33 -8.95 13.11
CA ASP A 22 -6.86 -10.35 13.07
C ASP A 22 -6.29 -10.75 11.70
N LEU A 23 -6.50 -9.92 10.67
CA LEU A 23 -6.21 -10.24 9.27
C LEU A 23 -5.04 -9.46 8.69
N ILE A 24 -4.58 -8.43 9.38
CA ILE A 24 -3.49 -7.56 8.93
C ILE A 24 -2.16 -7.92 9.59
N THR A 25 -1.07 -7.41 9.01
CA THR A 25 0.29 -7.46 9.56
C THR A 25 0.98 -6.12 9.34
N PRO A 26 2.09 -5.86 10.04
CA PRO A 26 3.08 -4.87 9.62
C PRO A 26 3.64 -5.16 8.21
N PRO A 27 4.42 -4.23 7.64
CA PRO A 27 5.20 -4.47 6.44
C PRO A 27 6.15 -5.68 6.58
N TYR A 28 6.38 -6.41 5.49
CA TYR A 28 7.10 -7.69 5.51
C TYR A 28 8.55 -7.64 6.03
N ASP A 29 9.19 -6.47 5.95
CA ASP A 29 10.60 -6.25 6.29
C ASP A 29 10.85 -6.06 7.79
N VAL A 30 9.79 -5.85 8.59
CA VAL A 30 9.87 -5.78 10.06
C VAL A 30 9.33 -7.03 10.76
N ILE A 31 8.84 -8.02 10.00
CA ILE A 31 8.26 -9.26 10.55
C ILE A 31 9.37 -10.27 10.87
N SER A 32 9.49 -10.65 12.13
CA SER A 32 10.36 -11.75 12.57
C SER A 32 9.77 -13.11 12.21
N LYS A 33 10.57 -14.19 12.26
CA LYS A 33 10.07 -15.56 12.03
C LYS A 33 8.98 -15.95 13.03
N ASP A 34 9.17 -15.63 14.31
CA ASP A 34 8.19 -15.94 15.35
C ASP A 34 6.89 -15.14 15.16
N ALA A 35 6.99 -13.88 14.70
CA ALA A 35 5.82 -13.08 14.33
C ALA A 35 5.11 -13.65 13.08
N GLN A 36 5.86 -14.11 12.08
CA GLN A 36 5.28 -14.80 10.93
C GLN A 36 4.47 -16.02 11.36
N GLU A 37 5.02 -16.85 12.27
CA GLU A 37 4.33 -18.00 12.84
C GLU A 37 3.04 -17.58 13.56
N SER A 38 3.11 -16.57 14.42
CA SER A 38 1.95 -16.10 15.18
C SER A 38 0.83 -15.56 14.27
N TYR A 39 1.14 -14.83 13.19
CA TYR A 39 0.10 -14.39 12.24
C TYR A 39 -0.53 -15.55 11.46
N TYR A 40 0.24 -16.59 11.16
CA TYR A 40 -0.28 -17.81 10.53
C TYR A 40 -1.27 -18.55 11.43
N GLU A 41 -1.02 -18.56 12.74
CA GLU A 41 -1.90 -19.17 13.75
C GLU A 41 -3.09 -18.28 14.08
N LYS A 42 -2.90 -16.94 14.07
CA LYS A 42 -3.92 -15.95 14.44
C LYS A 42 -5.19 -16.06 13.60
N ASN A 43 -5.04 -16.17 12.28
CA ASN A 43 -6.19 -16.30 11.40
C ASN A 43 -5.85 -17.02 10.07
N PRO A 44 -6.69 -17.96 9.59
CA PRO A 44 -6.45 -18.66 8.33
C PRO A 44 -6.44 -17.76 7.09
N VAL A 45 -7.05 -16.57 7.14
CA VAL A 45 -7.06 -15.60 6.02
C VAL A 45 -6.25 -14.33 6.31
N ASN A 46 -5.29 -14.40 7.23
CA ASN A 46 -4.37 -13.30 7.51
C ASN A 46 -3.47 -12.98 6.29
N ILE A 47 -3.29 -11.69 6.01
CA ILE A 47 -2.55 -11.15 4.86
C ILE A 47 -1.10 -11.62 4.79
N ILE A 48 -0.52 -12.11 5.90
CA ILE A 48 0.80 -12.74 5.95
C ILE A 48 0.99 -13.81 4.87
N ARG A 49 -0.07 -14.53 4.50
CA ARG A 49 -0.04 -15.56 3.45
C ARG A 49 0.17 -15.01 2.04
N LEU A 50 -0.17 -13.74 1.83
CA LEU A 50 0.06 -13.04 0.57
C LEU A 50 1.33 -12.18 0.63
N GLU A 51 1.65 -11.62 1.79
CA GLU A 51 2.71 -10.63 1.96
C GLU A 51 4.09 -11.26 2.23
N LEU A 52 4.15 -12.26 3.12
CA LEU A 52 5.36 -12.94 3.55
C LEU A 52 5.05 -14.41 3.82
N GLY A 53 4.92 -15.20 2.75
CA GLY A 53 4.63 -16.62 2.81
C GLY A 53 5.72 -17.43 3.54
N LYS A 54 5.36 -18.58 4.13
CA LYS A 54 6.35 -19.50 4.71
C LYS A 54 7.16 -20.19 3.62
N THR A 55 8.45 -20.39 3.89
CA THR A 55 9.34 -21.26 3.11
C THR A 55 9.45 -22.61 3.78
N TYR A 56 9.52 -23.67 2.98
CA TYR A 56 9.67 -25.04 3.46
C TYR A 56 10.88 -25.72 2.80
N PRO A 57 11.53 -26.70 3.46
CA PRO A 57 12.60 -27.50 2.84
C PRO A 57 12.16 -28.25 1.57
N SER A 58 10.85 -28.50 1.43
CA SER A 58 10.25 -29.14 0.25
C SER A 58 9.92 -28.17 -0.89
N ASP A 59 10.16 -26.86 -0.72
CA ASP A 59 9.85 -25.88 -1.75
C ASP A 59 10.65 -26.13 -3.04
N THR A 60 9.99 -25.94 -4.17
CA THR A 60 10.56 -26.05 -5.51
C THR A 60 10.27 -24.78 -6.30
N ASP A 61 10.84 -24.65 -7.50
CA ASP A 61 10.52 -23.53 -8.39
C ASP A 61 9.04 -23.46 -8.79
N LYS A 62 8.30 -24.58 -8.69
CA LYS A 62 6.88 -24.69 -9.07
C LYS A 62 5.92 -24.69 -7.88
N ASP A 63 6.42 -24.94 -6.67
CA ASP A 63 5.65 -24.94 -5.43
C ASP A 63 6.50 -24.29 -4.34
N ASN A 64 6.24 -23.01 -4.08
CA ASN A 64 6.94 -22.22 -3.08
C ASN A 64 6.01 -21.13 -2.53
N GLN A 65 6.56 -20.29 -1.66
CA GLN A 65 5.81 -19.22 -1.01
C GLN A 65 5.05 -18.30 -1.99
N TYR A 66 5.57 -18.04 -3.19
CA TYR A 66 4.94 -17.14 -4.16
C TYR A 66 3.81 -17.80 -4.93
N THR A 67 3.96 -19.08 -5.31
CA THR A 67 2.87 -19.83 -5.96
C THR A 67 1.71 -20.03 -4.98
N ARG A 68 2.01 -20.35 -3.72
CA ARG A 68 1.00 -20.42 -2.64
C ARG A 68 0.32 -19.08 -2.41
N ALA A 69 1.06 -17.97 -2.39
CA ALA A 69 0.46 -16.63 -2.27
C ALA A 69 -0.52 -16.33 -3.43
N ALA A 70 -0.15 -16.67 -4.67
CA ALA A 70 -1.04 -16.50 -5.83
C ALA A 70 -2.29 -17.39 -5.75
N GLU A 71 -2.14 -18.63 -5.29
CA GLU A 71 -3.26 -19.56 -5.05
C GLU A 71 -4.21 -19.02 -3.98
N TYR A 72 -3.69 -18.60 -2.83
CA TYR A 72 -4.49 -17.97 -1.78
C TYR A 72 -5.21 -16.72 -2.29
N TYR A 73 -4.50 -15.83 -3.00
CA TYR A 73 -5.10 -14.60 -3.53
C TYR A 73 -6.28 -14.90 -4.47
N LYS A 74 -6.09 -15.83 -5.41
CA LYS A 74 -7.14 -16.26 -6.34
C LYS A 74 -8.29 -16.96 -5.62
N GLN A 75 -7.99 -17.83 -4.66
CA GLN A 75 -8.99 -18.54 -3.87
C GLN A 75 -9.83 -17.57 -3.05
N TRP A 76 -9.20 -16.61 -2.36
CA TRP A 76 -9.89 -15.64 -1.53
C TRP A 76 -10.78 -14.70 -2.32
N LEU A 77 -10.37 -14.32 -3.53
CA LEU A 77 -11.24 -13.58 -4.46
C LEU A 77 -12.44 -14.44 -4.90
N LYS A 78 -12.22 -15.71 -5.25
CA LYS A 78 -13.28 -16.64 -5.67
C LYS A 78 -14.29 -16.92 -4.55
N GLU A 79 -13.83 -17.07 -3.32
CA GLU A 79 -14.65 -17.33 -2.14
C GLU A 79 -15.30 -16.06 -1.57
N GLY A 80 -14.92 -14.89 -2.08
CA GLY A 80 -15.39 -13.58 -1.63
C GLY A 80 -14.89 -13.19 -0.24
N ILE A 81 -13.78 -13.79 0.21
CA ILE A 81 -12.97 -13.34 1.36
C ILE A 81 -12.37 -11.98 1.03
N LEU A 82 -11.83 -11.86 -0.19
CA LEU A 82 -11.42 -10.60 -0.80
C LEU A 82 -12.41 -10.21 -1.90
N PHE A 83 -12.60 -8.91 -2.11
CA PHE A 83 -13.38 -8.39 -3.23
C PHE A 83 -12.74 -7.15 -3.83
N HIS A 84 -12.97 -6.92 -5.13
CA HIS A 84 -12.61 -5.68 -5.80
C HIS A 84 -13.68 -4.61 -5.57
N GLU A 85 -13.25 -3.38 -5.34
CA GLU A 85 -14.16 -2.24 -5.43
C GLU A 85 -14.84 -2.17 -6.81
N LYS A 86 -16.12 -1.79 -6.81
CA LYS A 86 -16.94 -1.75 -8.03
C LYS A 86 -16.44 -0.70 -9.02
N SER A 87 -15.92 0.40 -8.50
CA SER A 87 -15.47 1.57 -9.25
C SER A 87 -14.06 1.98 -8.83
N PRO A 88 -13.24 2.57 -9.73
CA PRO A 88 -12.00 3.21 -9.34
C PRO A 88 -12.24 4.20 -8.20
N SER A 89 -11.44 4.10 -7.14
CA SER A 89 -11.59 4.92 -5.94
C SER A 89 -10.24 5.47 -5.48
N LEU A 90 -10.29 6.59 -4.76
CA LEU A 90 -9.21 7.02 -3.86
C LEU A 90 -9.49 6.47 -2.46
N TYR A 91 -8.43 6.25 -1.68
CA TYR A 91 -8.56 5.75 -0.31
C TYR A 91 -7.95 6.78 0.63
N PHE A 92 -8.79 7.56 1.28
CA PHE A 92 -8.34 8.52 2.28
C PHE A 92 -8.03 7.73 3.54
N TYR A 93 -6.85 7.92 4.11
CA TYR A 93 -6.31 7.12 5.20
C TYR A 93 -5.84 8.02 6.34
N GLU A 94 -6.28 7.70 7.54
CA GLU A 94 -5.85 8.35 8.77
C GLU A 94 -5.23 7.33 9.70
N GLN A 95 -4.10 7.70 10.31
CA GLN A 95 -3.43 6.96 11.35
C GLN A 95 -3.33 7.82 12.61
N GLU A 96 -3.94 7.37 13.70
CA GLU A 96 -3.73 7.99 15.02
C GLU A 96 -2.78 7.15 15.86
N PHE A 97 -1.75 7.79 16.40
CA PHE A 97 -0.71 7.15 17.21
C PHE A 97 -0.15 8.11 18.26
N SER A 98 0.57 7.57 19.23
CA SER A 98 1.28 8.37 20.24
C SER A 98 2.77 8.42 19.94
N ALA A 99 3.36 9.61 19.95
CA ALA A 99 4.79 9.85 19.84
C ALA A 99 5.19 10.96 20.81
N TYR A 100 6.39 10.91 21.41
CA TYR A 100 6.87 11.97 22.32
C TYR A 100 5.86 12.36 23.44
N GLY A 101 5.05 11.42 23.92
CA GLY A 101 4.01 11.67 24.93
C GLY A 101 2.78 12.44 24.43
N GLN A 102 2.64 12.67 23.13
CA GLN A 102 1.52 13.36 22.48
C GLN A 102 0.83 12.46 21.47
N ARG A 103 -0.46 12.70 21.22
CA ARG A 103 -1.22 12.04 20.16
C ARG A 103 -1.06 12.81 18.85
N PHE A 104 -0.78 12.08 17.79
CA PHE A 104 -0.68 12.58 16.42
C PHE A 104 -1.72 11.89 15.55
N SER A 105 -2.20 12.61 14.52
CA SER A 105 -3.00 12.06 13.44
C SER A 105 -2.33 12.38 12.12
N ARG A 106 -1.92 11.34 11.38
CA ARG A 106 -1.30 11.44 10.06
C ARG A 106 -2.33 11.11 9.00
N LYS A 107 -2.53 12.00 8.04
CA LYS A 107 -3.48 11.83 6.94
C LYS A 107 -2.77 11.65 5.62
N GLY A 108 -3.21 10.67 4.85
CA GLY A 108 -2.69 10.37 3.52
C GLY A 108 -3.77 9.88 2.58
N ILE A 109 -3.44 9.83 1.29
CA ILE A 109 -4.34 9.32 0.25
C ILE A 109 -3.62 8.18 -0.47
N LEU A 110 -4.23 6.98 -0.46
CA LEU A 110 -3.77 5.88 -1.28
C LEU A 110 -4.38 5.97 -2.67
N CYS A 111 -3.51 5.82 -3.66
CA CYS A 111 -3.85 5.82 -5.07
C CYS A 111 -2.78 5.02 -5.84
N THR A 112 -2.85 5.04 -7.16
CA THR A 112 -1.74 4.55 -8.00
C THR A 112 -0.98 5.72 -8.59
N LEU A 113 0.35 5.67 -8.53
CA LEU A 113 1.27 6.64 -9.11
C LEU A 113 1.82 6.09 -10.43
N GLN A 114 1.83 6.90 -11.48
CA GLN A 114 2.53 6.58 -12.73
C GLN A 114 4.01 6.32 -12.44
N LEU A 115 4.50 5.15 -12.85
CA LEU A 115 5.91 4.83 -12.79
C LEU A 115 6.68 5.71 -13.77
N GLU A 116 7.75 6.30 -13.24
CA GLU A 116 8.67 7.19 -13.93
C GLU A 116 10.11 6.79 -13.57
N ASP A 117 11.01 6.88 -14.54
CA ASP A 117 12.44 6.74 -14.30
C ASP A 117 12.92 7.91 -13.41
N TYR A 118 13.79 7.64 -12.44
CA TYR A 118 14.29 8.67 -11.52
C TYR A 118 14.96 9.85 -12.25
N ARG A 119 15.52 9.64 -13.45
CA ARG A 119 16.10 10.70 -14.29
C ARG A 119 15.09 11.79 -14.68
N ASN A 120 13.79 11.49 -14.65
CA ASN A 120 12.74 12.45 -14.96
C ASN A 120 12.45 13.41 -13.79
N ASN A 121 13.06 13.20 -12.61
CA ASN A 121 12.90 14.03 -11.41
C ASN A 121 11.43 14.23 -10.98
N VAL A 122 10.55 13.29 -11.30
CA VAL A 122 9.15 13.29 -10.84
C VAL A 122 9.02 12.55 -9.51
N VAL A 123 9.70 11.41 -9.40
CA VAL A 123 9.81 10.61 -8.18
C VAL A 123 11.26 10.66 -7.71
N ILE A 124 11.48 11.02 -6.45
CA ILE A 124 12.80 11.29 -5.88
C ILE A 124 13.10 10.23 -4.81
N PRO A 125 14.13 9.39 -5.01
CA PRO A 125 14.63 8.47 -4.00
C PRO A 125 15.57 9.19 -3.01
N HIS A 126 15.88 8.53 -1.89
CA HIS A 126 16.87 9.02 -0.92
C HIS A 126 17.78 7.90 -0.36
N GLU A 127 17.58 6.65 -0.80
CA GLU A 127 18.41 5.50 -0.43
C GLU A 127 18.73 4.65 -1.67
N GLU A 128 19.78 3.85 -1.57
CA GLU A 128 20.08 2.77 -2.51
C GLU A 128 19.35 1.49 -2.08
N THR A 129 18.97 0.65 -3.05
CA THR A 129 18.20 -0.57 -2.76
C THR A 129 19.04 -1.84 -2.82
N LEU A 130 18.74 -2.79 -1.92
CA LEU A 130 19.40 -4.10 -1.91
C LEU A 130 18.85 -5.03 -3.01
N PRO A 131 19.71 -5.67 -3.84
CA PRO A 131 19.28 -6.63 -4.87
C PRO A 131 18.45 -7.80 -4.31
N LYS A 132 18.81 -8.25 -3.10
CA LYS A 132 18.05 -9.13 -2.18
C LYS A 132 16.53 -8.95 -2.27
N ALA A 133 16.11 -7.81 -1.74
CA ALA A 133 14.72 -7.47 -1.52
C ALA A 133 13.95 -7.26 -2.82
N LYS A 134 14.60 -6.69 -3.84
CA LYS A 134 14.01 -6.49 -5.17
C LYS A 134 13.65 -7.81 -5.84
N ALA A 135 14.57 -8.77 -5.84
CA ALA A 135 14.32 -10.08 -6.46
C ALA A 135 13.17 -10.84 -5.79
N ASP A 136 13.06 -10.77 -4.46
CA ASP A 136 11.96 -11.37 -3.70
C ASP A 136 10.61 -10.75 -4.06
N ARG A 137 10.50 -9.41 -4.00
CA ARG A 137 9.25 -8.70 -4.31
C ARG A 137 8.85 -8.85 -5.78
N LEU A 138 9.82 -8.92 -6.70
CA LEU A 138 9.55 -9.15 -8.12
C LEU A 138 8.94 -10.53 -8.37
N LYS A 139 9.40 -11.57 -7.66
CA LYS A 139 8.77 -12.90 -7.74
C LYS A 139 7.32 -12.85 -7.26
N LEU A 140 7.06 -12.23 -6.12
CA LEU A 140 5.69 -12.09 -5.61
C LEU A 140 4.79 -11.33 -6.59
N MET A 141 5.27 -10.21 -7.14
CA MET A 141 4.53 -9.39 -8.11
C MET A 141 4.22 -10.17 -9.40
N ARG A 142 5.17 -10.96 -9.92
CA ARG A 142 4.96 -11.82 -11.10
C ARG A 142 3.90 -12.89 -10.87
N HIS A 143 3.86 -13.49 -9.68
CA HIS A 143 2.91 -14.56 -9.38
C HIS A 143 1.51 -14.04 -9.05
N CYS A 144 1.41 -12.97 -8.26
CA CYS A 144 0.12 -12.45 -7.80
C CYS A 144 -0.48 -11.39 -8.73
N MET A 145 0.32 -10.78 -9.60
CA MET A 145 -0.10 -9.67 -10.48
C MET A 145 -0.78 -8.52 -9.69
N ALA A 146 -0.30 -8.27 -8.48
CA ALA A 146 -0.87 -7.32 -7.52
C ALA A 146 0.23 -6.57 -6.77
N ASN A 147 -0.12 -5.39 -6.25
CA ASN A 147 0.73 -4.65 -5.31
C ASN A 147 0.26 -4.95 -3.89
N PHE A 148 1.15 -5.50 -3.08
CA PHE A 148 0.97 -5.58 -1.63
C PHE A 148 1.90 -4.57 -0.95
N SER A 149 1.46 -4.02 0.19
CA SER A 149 2.16 -2.95 0.94
C SER A 149 2.49 -1.70 0.11
N SER A 150 1.66 -0.67 0.22
CA SER A 150 1.87 0.58 -0.52
C SER A 150 3.22 1.21 -0.20
N ILE A 151 3.83 1.84 -1.20
CA ILE A 151 5.02 2.69 -1.00
C ILE A 151 4.58 3.92 -0.20
N PHE A 152 5.31 4.25 0.86
CA PHE A 152 5.05 5.46 1.63
C PHE A 152 5.83 6.62 1.03
N ALA A 153 5.12 7.62 0.54
CA ALA A 153 5.74 8.75 -0.13
C ALA A 153 5.14 10.07 0.33
N ILE A 154 5.93 11.13 0.20
CA ILE A 154 5.57 12.49 0.64
C ILE A 154 5.59 13.46 -0.54
N TYR A 155 4.74 14.49 -0.43
CA TYR A 155 4.66 15.59 -1.39
C TYR A 155 4.42 16.89 -0.65
N THR A 156 4.67 18.03 -1.30
CA THR A 156 4.49 19.34 -0.67
C THR A 156 3.20 20.02 -1.14
N ASP A 157 2.31 20.31 -0.19
CA ASP A 157 1.14 21.16 -0.36
C ASP A 157 1.08 22.17 0.81
N LYS A 158 1.63 23.37 0.59
CA LYS A 158 1.67 24.44 1.60
C LYS A 158 0.29 25.05 1.87
N THR A 159 -0.63 24.91 0.93
CA THR A 159 -1.99 25.45 0.99
C THR A 159 -2.96 24.53 1.73
N ASN A 160 -2.52 23.33 2.11
CA ASN A 160 -3.33 22.31 2.78
C ASN A 160 -4.62 21.98 2.00
N THR A 161 -4.58 22.06 0.67
CA THR A 161 -5.67 21.63 -0.22
C THR A 161 -6.00 20.16 0.01
N ALA A 162 -5.00 19.31 0.21
CA ALA A 162 -5.22 17.90 0.54
C ALA A 162 -5.99 17.71 1.86
N GLN A 163 -5.71 18.53 2.88
CA GLN A 163 -6.46 18.51 4.13
C GLN A 163 -7.92 18.92 3.91
N GLN A 164 -8.16 19.94 3.09
CA GLN A 164 -9.53 20.38 2.74
C GLN A 164 -10.32 19.29 2.00
N LEU A 165 -9.66 18.47 1.16
CA LEU A 165 -10.28 17.29 0.57
C LEU A 165 -10.60 16.24 1.64
N PHE A 166 -9.68 16.02 2.59
CA PHE A 166 -9.90 15.10 3.71
C PHE A 166 -11.08 15.53 4.60
N ASP A 167 -11.22 16.83 4.85
CA ASP A 167 -12.28 17.37 5.70
C ASP A 167 -13.69 17.15 5.10
N GLN A 168 -13.81 17.08 3.77
CA GLN A 168 -15.07 16.77 3.07
C GLN A 168 -15.51 15.32 3.27
N VAL A 169 -14.58 14.40 3.57
CA VAL A 169 -14.87 12.96 3.67
C VAL A 169 -14.89 12.46 5.11
N GLN A 170 -14.12 13.08 6.03
CA GLN A 170 -13.96 12.59 7.41
C GLN A 170 -15.26 12.59 8.24
N GLY A 171 -16.26 13.40 7.85
CA GLY A 171 -17.59 13.39 8.49
C GLY A 171 -18.43 12.15 8.18
N GLN A 172 -18.02 11.34 7.21
CA GLN A 172 -18.70 10.11 6.82
C GLN A 172 -18.15 8.92 7.62
N LYS A 173 -18.96 7.85 7.76
CA LYS A 173 -18.49 6.62 8.41
C LYS A 173 -17.34 6.00 7.60
N PRO A 174 -16.18 5.69 8.22
CA PRO A 174 -15.09 5.04 7.51
C PRO A 174 -15.49 3.65 6.99
N SER A 175 -14.91 3.29 5.85
CA SER A 175 -15.09 1.98 5.22
C SER A 175 -14.28 0.87 5.91
N MET A 176 -13.22 1.25 6.62
CA MET A 176 -12.43 0.40 7.52
C MET A 176 -12.03 1.23 8.74
N ASP A 177 -12.19 0.66 9.93
CA ASP A 177 -11.88 1.30 11.21
C ASP A 177 -11.40 0.20 12.16
N LEU A 178 -10.13 0.23 12.55
CA LEU A 178 -9.49 -0.80 13.36
C LEU A 178 -8.32 -0.21 14.16
N THR A 179 -7.90 -0.93 15.19
CA THR A 179 -6.67 -0.65 15.92
C THR A 179 -5.73 -1.84 15.78
N ASP A 180 -4.48 -1.59 15.39
CA ASP A 180 -3.47 -2.65 15.26
C ASP A 180 -2.94 -3.11 16.62
N GLU A 181 -2.05 -4.11 16.60
CA GLU A 181 -1.43 -4.65 17.81
C GLU A 181 -0.47 -3.70 18.53
N ASN A 182 -0.04 -2.62 17.86
CA ASN A 182 0.77 -1.55 18.44
C ASN A 182 -0.08 -0.42 19.04
N GLY A 183 -1.41 -0.55 18.99
CA GLY A 183 -2.34 0.47 19.48
C GLY A 183 -2.52 1.65 18.52
N ILE A 184 -2.09 1.53 17.26
CA ILE A 184 -2.29 2.53 16.22
C ILE A 184 -3.70 2.37 15.65
N SER A 185 -4.48 3.44 15.66
CA SER A 185 -5.81 3.45 15.05
C SER A 185 -5.70 3.78 13.57
N HIS A 186 -6.44 3.05 12.75
CA HIS A 186 -6.42 3.13 11.30
C HIS A 186 -7.85 3.32 10.78
N ARG A 187 -8.09 4.43 10.08
CA ARG A 187 -9.38 4.71 9.43
C ARG A 187 -9.18 4.94 7.94
N VAL A 188 -9.98 4.25 7.12
CA VAL A 188 -9.93 4.39 5.66
C VAL A 188 -11.32 4.67 5.10
N TRP A 189 -11.42 5.67 4.23
CA TRP A 189 -12.61 6.02 3.46
C TRP A 189 -12.39 5.70 1.98
N VAL A 190 -13.28 4.92 1.38
CA VAL A 190 -13.30 4.67 -0.07
C VAL A 190 -14.08 5.79 -0.74
N VAL A 191 -13.41 6.59 -1.57
CA VAL A 191 -13.97 7.80 -2.20
C VAL A 191 -14.08 7.60 -3.71
N GLN A 192 -15.31 7.70 -4.21
CA GLN A 192 -15.69 7.55 -5.62
C GLN A 192 -16.24 8.85 -6.22
N ASP A 193 -16.23 9.94 -5.45
CA ASP A 193 -16.68 11.26 -5.91
C ASP A 193 -15.73 11.81 -6.98
N GLU A 194 -16.25 12.00 -8.20
CA GLU A 194 -15.47 12.42 -9.36
C GLU A 194 -14.83 13.81 -9.14
N GLY A 195 -15.52 14.73 -8.47
CA GLY A 195 -15.00 16.07 -8.20
C GLY A 195 -13.83 16.07 -7.20
N ILE A 196 -13.88 15.22 -6.16
CA ILE A 196 -12.74 15.01 -5.24
C ILE A 196 -11.57 14.36 -5.98
N ILE A 197 -11.85 13.36 -6.83
CA ILE A 197 -10.83 12.67 -7.62
C ILE A 197 -10.10 13.64 -8.55
N GLU A 198 -10.83 14.46 -9.30
CA GLU A 198 -10.26 15.45 -10.23
C GLU A 198 -9.40 16.48 -9.49
N LYS A 199 -9.91 17.05 -8.38
CA LYS A 199 -9.15 17.99 -7.55
C LYS A 199 -7.87 17.38 -7.00
N TRP A 200 -7.91 16.11 -6.59
CA TRP A 200 -6.71 15.41 -6.13
C TRP A 200 -5.69 15.21 -7.26
N GLN A 201 -6.16 14.84 -8.45
CA GLN A 201 -5.29 14.69 -9.62
C GLN A 201 -4.68 16.01 -10.06
N GLU A 202 -5.46 17.10 -10.05
CA GLU A 202 -5.00 18.46 -10.35
C GLU A 202 -3.95 18.91 -9.33
N LEU A 203 -4.21 18.73 -8.02
CA LEU A 203 -3.28 19.08 -6.96
C LEU A 203 -1.92 18.39 -7.12
N MET A 204 -1.90 17.14 -7.58
CA MET A 204 -0.67 16.38 -7.77
C MET A 204 0.04 16.66 -9.10
N SER A 205 -0.65 17.27 -10.07
CA SER A 205 -0.19 17.40 -11.46
C SER A 205 1.05 18.26 -11.65
N ASP A 206 1.41 19.09 -10.68
CA ASP A 206 2.61 19.94 -10.65
C ASP A 206 3.61 19.52 -9.56
N LYS A 207 3.35 18.43 -8.83
CA LYS A 207 4.16 18.00 -7.69
C LYS A 207 5.24 17.00 -8.07
N GLN A 208 6.31 17.03 -7.28
CA GLN A 208 7.26 15.93 -7.15
C GLN A 208 6.83 15.05 -5.96
N VAL A 209 7.18 13.77 -6.03
CA VAL A 209 6.92 12.78 -4.98
C VAL A 209 8.25 12.28 -4.44
N TYR A 210 8.46 12.36 -3.14
CA TYR A 210 9.65 11.86 -2.47
C TYR A 210 9.31 10.53 -1.82
N ILE A 211 10.03 9.47 -2.17
CA ILE A 211 9.82 8.18 -1.51
C ILE A 211 10.38 8.29 -0.10
N ALA A 212 9.56 8.07 0.91
CA ALA A 212 9.95 8.09 2.31
C ALA A 212 10.19 6.66 2.84
N ASP A 213 9.50 5.67 2.29
CA ASP A 213 9.79 4.24 2.49
C ASP A 213 9.27 3.42 1.28
N GLY A 214 10.00 2.37 0.90
CA GLY A 214 9.61 1.45 -0.17
C GLY A 214 10.34 1.62 -1.50
N HIS A 215 11.60 2.06 -1.50
CA HIS A 215 12.41 2.24 -2.72
C HIS A 215 12.60 0.92 -3.46
N HIS A 216 12.84 -0.17 -2.75
CA HIS A 216 12.93 -1.51 -3.35
C HIS A 216 11.60 -1.94 -4.01
N ARG A 217 10.44 -1.51 -3.47
CA ARG A 217 9.11 -1.77 -4.06
C ARG A 217 8.92 -0.93 -5.33
N TYR A 218 9.37 0.33 -5.33
CA TYR A 218 9.32 1.19 -6.52
C TYR A 218 10.21 0.64 -7.64
N GLU A 219 11.45 0.28 -7.35
CA GLU A 219 12.36 -0.30 -8.32
C GLU A 219 11.89 -1.67 -8.83
N THR A 220 11.29 -2.49 -7.96
CA THR A 220 10.63 -3.74 -8.37
C THR A 220 9.53 -3.48 -9.38
N ALA A 221 8.70 -2.45 -9.14
CA ALA A 221 7.62 -2.08 -10.05
C ALA A 221 8.15 -1.54 -11.38
N LEU A 222 9.25 -0.77 -11.38
CA LEU A 222 9.94 -0.34 -12.61
C LEU A 222 10.47 -1.53 -13.42
N GLU A 223 11.09 -2.52 -12.75
CA GLU A 223 11.59 -3.72 -13.43
C GLU A 223 10.44 -4.53 -14.02
N PHE A 224 9.36 -4.73 -13.25
CA PHE A 224 8.17 -5.41 -13.73
C PHE A 224 7.51 -4.67 -14.90
N GLN A 225 7.47 -3.34 -14.88
CA GLN A 225 7.00 -2.51 -16.00
C GLN A 225 7.81 -2.78 -17.27
N ARG A 226 9.14 -2.85 -17.17
CA ARG A 226 10.02 -3.17 -18.30
C ARG A 226 9.77 -4.58 -18.84
N GLU A 227 9.55 -5.56 -17.97
CA GLU A 227 9.21 -6.93 -18.38
C GLU A 227 7.88 -7.03 -19.12
N MET A 228 6.94 -6.14 -18.80
CA MET A 228 5.60 -6.10 -19.38
C MET A 228 5.49 -5.16 -20.58
N ALA A 229 6.54 -4.40 -20.89
CA ALA A 229 6.61 -3.54 -22.06
C ALA A 229 6.35 -4.37 -23.33
N GLY A 230 5.41 -3.91 -24.16
CA GLY A 230 5.00 -4.61 -25.39
C GLY A 230 4.10 -5.82 -25.19
N LYS A 231 3.77 -6.21 -23.95
CA LYS A 231 2.85 -7.34 -23.64
C LYS A 231 1.39 -6.90 -23.43
N GLY A 232 1.09 -5.61 -23.55
CA GLY A 232 -0.27 -5.06 -23.49
C GLY A 232 -0.88 -4.97 -22.08
N PHE A 233 -0.10 -5.17 -21.02
CA PHE A 233 -0.58 -5.09 -19.64
C PHE A 233 -0.37 -3.68 -19.04
N GLU A 234 -1.13 -2.69 -19.51
CA GLU A 234 -0.97 -1.27 -19.14
C GLU A 234 -1.05 -0.96 -17.63
N LYS A 235 -1.68 -1.83 -16.82
CA LYS A 235 -1.78 -1.62 -15.38
C LYS A 235 -0.42 -1.68 -14.68
N CYS A 236 0.60 -2.32 -15.27
CA CYS A 236 1.96 -2.33 -14.71
C CYS A 236 2.66 -0.97 -14.79
N ASN A 237 2.09 0.00 -15.52
CA ASN A 237 2.66 1.35 -15.62
C ASN A 237 2.43 2.19 -14.36
N ARG A 238 1.78 1.63 -13.33
CA ARG A 238 1.43 2.34 -12.11
C ARG A 238 1.68 1.47 -10.88
N VAL A 239 2.06 2.10 -9.77
CA VAL A 239 2.34 1.43 -8.50
C VAL A 239 1.48 2.02 -7.38
N MET A 240 1.08 1.20 -6.42
CA MET A 240 0.28 1.64 -5.28
C MET A 240 1.13 2.44 -4.29
N VAL A 241 0.67 3.64 -3.94
CA VAL A 241 1.37 4.56 -3.03
C VAL A 241 0.39 5.08 -1.97
N THR A 242 0.91 5.36 -0.77
CA THR A 242 0.28 6.23 0.23
C THR A 242 1.00 7.57 0.18
N LEU A 243 0.28 8.65 -0.16
CA LEU A 243 0.85 10.00 -0.26
C LEU A 243 0.46 10.84 0.96
N VAL A 244 1.46 11.35 1.68
CA VAL A 244 1.29 12.22 2.86
C VAL A 244 1.90 13.59 2.59
N ASN A 245 1.22 14.66 3.00
CA ASN A 245 1.74 16.02 2.84
C ASN A 245 2.93 16.25 3.79
N THR A 246 4.00 16.89 3.34
CA THR A 246 5.13 17.31 4.19
C THR A 246 4.73 18.30 5.28
N PHE A 247 3.59 18.98 5.12
CA PHE A 247 3.02 19.92 6.09
C PHE A 247 1.94 19.28 6.99
N ASP A 248 1.69 17.97 6.87
CA ASP A 248 0.80 17.25 7.78
C ASP A 248 1.42 17.23 9.20
N PRO A 249 0.71 17.70 10.24
CA PRO A 249 1.26 17.76 11.59
C PRO A 249 1.51 16.38 12.22
N GLY A 250 0.90 15.32 11.69
CA GLY A 250 1.17 13.93 12.04
C GLY A 250 2.30 13.28 11.25
N LEU A 251 2.96 13.99 10.32
CA LEU A 251 4.19 13.51 9.71
C LEU A 251 5.36 13.66 10.71
N VAL A 252 5.52 12.63 11.53
CA VAL A 252 6.62 12.51 12.50
C VAL A 252 7.71 11.60 11.92
N VAL A 253 8.97 12.06 11.95
CA VAL A 253 10.14 11.30 11.50
C VAL A 253 11.04 11.01 12.69
N PHE A 254 11.27 9.72 12.96
CA PHE A 254 12.17 9.27 14.02
C PHE A 254 13.59 9.08 13.47
N PRO A 255 14.63 9.24 14.32
CA PRO A 255 15.99 8.86 13.93
C PRO A 255 16.08 7.35 13.67
N THR A 256 16.88 6.97 12.68
CA THR A 256 17.30 5.58 12.47
C THR A 256 18.41 5.24 13.48
N TYR A 257 18.29 4.08 14.13
CA TYR A 257 19.21 3.59 15.16
C TYR A 257 20.51 3.01 14.59
#